data_AF-A0A1Y4RQ93-F1
#
_entry.id   AF-A0A1Y4RQ93-F1
#
_cell.length_a   1.000
_cell.length_b   1.000
_cell.length_c   1.000
_cell.angle_alpha   90.00
_cell.angle_beta   90.00
_cell.angle_gamma   90.00
#
_symmetry.space_group_name_H-M   'P 1'
#
loop_
_entity.id
_entity.type
_entity.pdbx_description
1 polymer ?
#
loop_
_entity_poly.entity_id
_entity_poly.type
_entity_poly.pdbx_seq_one_letter_code
_entity_poly.pdbx_strand_id
1 'polypeptide(L)'
;MVKHLVMWNFREDFPEEKKEEMAKEADARLKALVGQIKGLTYAEMKRNRLPGSSRDLLLVSELETVEDLEAYQTHPLHVAVANEVIKPAACDRVCFDYEM
;
A
#
# COMPACT_ATOMS: atom_id res chain seq x y z
N MET A 1 3.46 0.04 18.73
CA MET A 1 2.93 0.37 17.39
C MET A 1 3.59 -0.57 16.39
N VAL A 2 2.99 -0.79 15.22
CA VAL A 2 3.52 -1.67 14.18
C VAL A 2 3.65 -0.90 12.88
N LYS A 3 4.82 -0.99 12.25
CA LYS A 3 5.06 -0.48 10.91
C LYS A 3 4.86 -1.62 9.91
N HIS A 4 3.98 -1.42 8.93
CA HIS A 4 3.69 -2.36 7.87
C HIS A 4 4.14 -1.78 6.53
N LEU A 5 5.15 -2.38 5.92
CA LEU A 5 5.75 -1.93 4.67
C LEU A 5 5.49 -2.93 3.56
N VAL A 6 4.83 -2.51 2.49
CA VAL A 6 4.57 -3.39 1.34
C VAL A 6 5.08 -2.72 0.08
N MET A 7 5.82 -3.46 -0.73
CA MET A 7 6.40 -2.96 -1.96
C MET A 7 6.04 -3.86 -3.14
N TRP A 8 5.95 -3.24 -4.31
CA TRP A 8 5.62 -3.91 -5.56
C TRP A 8 6.42 -3.34 -6.72
N ASN A 9 6.42 -4.09 -7.82
CA ASN A 9 6.72 -3.58 -9.15
C ASN A 9 5.43 -3.41 -9.94
N PHE A 10 5.43 -2.55 -10.94
CA PHE A 10 4.35 -2.57 -11.93
C PHE A 10 4.50 -3.81 -12.81
N ARG A 11 3.36 -4.34 -13.26
CA ARG A 11 3.38 -5.39 -14.29
C ARG A 11 3.96 -4.83 -15.59
N GLU A 12 4.63 -5.67 -16.36
CA GLU A 12 5.21 -5.29 -17.66
C GLU A 12 4.16 -4.81 -18.67
N ASP A 13 2.94 -5.34 -18.58
CA ASP A 13 1.79 -4.98 -19.43
C ASP A 13 1.02 -3.74 -18.94
N PHE A 14 1.41 -3.14 -17.81
CA PHE A 14 0.72 -1.97 -17.27
C PHE A 14 1.21 -0.67 -17.94
N PRO A 15 0.31 0.16 -18.51
CA PRO A 15 0.70 1.34 -19.28
C PRO A 15 1.50 2.37 -18.46
N GLU A 16 2.65 2.80 -18.98
CA GLU A 16 3.56 3.72 -18.29
C GLU A 16 2.88 5.06 -17.94
N GLU A 17 2.07 5.58 -18.85
CA GLU A 17 1.34 6.84 -18.67
C GLU A 17 0.30 6.77 -17.54
N LYS A 18 -0.17 5.57 -17.16
CA LYS A 18 -1.14 5.35 -16.10
C LYS A 18 -0.51 5.08 -14.73
N LYS A 19 0.79 4.80 -14.66
CA LYS A 19 1.49 4.46 -13.40
C LYS A 19 1.39 5.57 -12.37
N GLU A 20 1.51 6.81 -12.81
CA GLU A 20 1.43 7.97 -11.93
C GLU A 20 0.02 8.20 -11.39
N GLU A 21 -0.99 8.07 -12.25
CA GLU A 21 -2.39 8.20 -11.88
C GLU A 21 -2.80 7.12 -10.89
N MET A 22 -2.44 5.86 -11.17
CA MET A 22 -2.71 4.72 -10.28
C MET A 22 -2.08 4.93 -8.90
N ALA A 23 -0.80 5.34 -8.84
CA ALA A 23 -0.13 5.58 -7.55
C ALA A 23 -0.81 6.68 -6.73
N LYS A 24 -1.28 7.76 -7.38
CA LYS A 24 -2.04 8.83 -6.72
C LYS A 24 -3.41 8.38 -6.25
N GLU A 25 -4.11 7.57 -7.05
CA GLU A 25 -5.40 6.99 -6.66
C GLU A 25 -5.24 6.08 -5.44
N ALA A 26 -4.26 5.18 -5.48
CA ALA A 26 -3.92 4.30 -4.36
C ALA A 26 -3.61 5.11 -3.10
N ASP A 27 -2.77 6.15 -3.20
CA ASP A 27 -2.42 7.02 -2.07
C ASP A 27 -3.65 7.70 -1.46
N ALA A 28 -4.49 8.32 -2.29
CA ALA A 28 -5.70 9.01 -1.84
C ALA A 28 -6.68 8.05 -1.15
N ARG A 29 -6.90 6.87 -1.74
CA ARG A 29 -7.82 5.87 -1.19
C ARG A 29 -7.30 5.29 0.13
N LEU A 30 -6.00 5.00 0.23
CA LEU A 30 -5.38 4.48 1.46
C LEU A 30 -5.38 5.52 2.59
N LYS A 31 -5.05 6.78 2.30
CA LYS A 31 -5.13 7.88 3.27
C LYS A 31 -6.54 8.06 3.80
N ALA A 32 -7.55 7.91 2.96
CA ALA A 32 -8.95 8.01 3.39
C ALA A 32 -9.36 6.90 4.37
N LEU A 33 -8.65 5.77 4.42
CA LEU A 33 -8.94 4.68 5.38
C LEU A 33 -8.51 5.02 6.80
N VAL A 34 -7.58 5.95 6.97
CA VAL A 34 -7.11 6.40 8.29
C VAL A 34 -8.28 6.96 9.07
N GLY A 35 -8.53 6.42 10.26
CA GLY A 35 -9.70 6.75 11.08
C GLY A 35 -11.00 6.01 10.72
N GLN A 36 -11.06 5.29 9.59
CA GLN A 36 -12.17 4.38 9.27
C GLN A 36 -11.89 2.94 9.71
N ILE A 37 -10.61 2.54 9.70
CA ILE A 37 -10.17 1.23 10.19
C ILE A 37 -9.58 1.42 11.58
N LYS A 38 -10.08 0.66 12.55
CA LYS A 38 -9.57 0.69 13.92
C LYS A 38 -8.06 0.41 13.93
N GLY A 39 -7.32 1.23 14.68
CA GLY A 39 -5.88 1.08 14.86
C GLY A 39 -5.02 1.55 13.68
N LEU A 40 -5.59 1.92 12.52
CA LEU A 40 -4.83 2.51 11.41
C LEU A 40 -4.57 3.99 11.67
N THR A 41 -3.34 4.32 12.05
CA THR A 41 -2.93 5.69 12.39
C THR A 41 -2.28 6.41 11.21
N TYR A 42 -1.74 5.67 10.25
CA TYR A 42 -1.08 6.24 9.08
C TYR A 42 -1.14 5.29 7.89
N ALA A 43 -1.35 5.84 6.70
CA ALA A 43 -1.20 5.13 5.43
C ALA A 43 -0.73 6.10 4.35
N GLU A 44 0.26 5.70 3.55
CA GLU A 44 0.74 6.47 2.40
C GLU A 44 1.26 5.52 1.32
N MET A 45 0.90 5.80 0.06
CA MET A 45 1.49 5.14 -1.10
C MET A 45 2.50 6.07 -1.77
N LYS A 46 3.69 5.55 -2.05
CA LYS A 46 4.75 6.25 -2.77
C LYS A 46 5.13 5.49 -4.03
N ARG A 47 5.25 6.23 -5.13
CA ARG A 47 5.92 5.76 -6.35
C ARG A 47 7.41 6.12 -6.27
N ASN A 48 8.27 5.15 -6.48
CA ASN A 48 9.69 5.39 -6.64
C ASN A 48 9.96 6.11 -7.97
N ARG A 49 10.78 7.16 -7.90
CA ARG A 49 11.28 7.92 -9.06
C ARG A 49 12.80 8.02 -9.09
N LEU A 50 13.46 7.40 -8.12
CA LEU A 50 14.91 7.46 -7.97
C LEU A 50 15.55 6.23 -8.64
N PRO A 51 16.65 6.42 -9.38
CA PRO A 51 17.40 5.31 -9.95
C PRO A 51 18.04 4.46 -8.84
N GLY A 52 18.15 3.15 -9.08
CA GLY A 52 18.84 2.20 -8.19
C GLY A 52 17.96 1.47 -7.16
N SER A 53 16.70 1.85 -7.01
CA SER A 53 15.72 1.04 -6.27
C SER A 53 15.29 -0.17 -7.09
N SER A 54 15.01 -1.29 -6.42
CA SER A 54 14.46 -2.51 -7.02
C SER A 54 12.94 -2.58 -6.98
N ARG A 55 12.29 -1.52 -6.46
CA ARG A 55 10.83 -1.44 -6.28
C ARG A 55 10.26 -0.14 -6.84
N ASP A 56 9.10 -0.26 -7.48
CA ASP A 56 8.38 0.86 -8.08
C ASP A 56 7.39 1.52 -7.14
N LEU A 57 6.81 0.76 -6.21
CA LEU A 57 5.76 1.21 -5.30
C LEU A 57 6.10 0.81 -3.87
N LEU A 58 5.72 1.66 -2.92
CA LEU A 58 5.83 1.43 -1.48
C LEU A 58 4.55 1.93 -0.80
N LEU A 59 3.84 1.02 -0.13
CA LEU A 59 2.86 1.33 0.89
C LEU A 59 3.55 1.36 2.26
N VAL A 60 3.42 2.48 2.96
CA VAL A 60 3.79 2.61 4.37
C VAL A 60 2.50 2.72 5.17
N SER A 61 2.28 1.80 6.11
CA SER A 61 1.17 1.87 7.05
C SER A 61 1.69 1.78 8.48
N GLU A 62 1.04 2.47 9.41
CA GLU A 62 1.31 2.36 10.85
C GLU A 62 0.03 1.99 11.57
N LEU A 63 0.13 0.94 12.39
CA LEU A 63 -0.96 0.41 13.21
C LEU A 63 -0.62 0.56 14.70
N GLU A 64 -1.63 0.67 15.56
CA GLU A 64 -1.43 0.75 17.01
C GLU A 64 -0.87 -0.56 17.60
N THR A 65 -1.40 -1.70 17.18
CA THR A 65 -1.07 -3.04 17.70
C THR A 65 -0.92 -4.07 16.58
N VAL A 66 -0.40 -5.26 16.92
CA VAL A 66 -0.29 -6.40 16.00
C VAL A 66 -1.69 -6.92 15.64
N GLU A 67 -2.61 -6.92 16.59
CA GLU A 67 -4.01 -7.31 16.39
C GLU A 67 -4.72 -6.37 15.41
N ASP A 68 -4.45 -5.06 15.50
CA ASP A 68 -4.99 -4.08 14.55
C ASP A 68 -4.40 -4.27 13.14
N LEU A 69 -3.14 -4.72 13.00
CA LEU A 69 -2.56 -5.12 11.72
C LEU A 69 -3.29 -6.32 11.10
N GLU A 70 -3.57 -7.36 11.89
CA GLU A 70 -4.31 -8.53 11.40
C GLU A 70 -5.73 -8.15 10.94
N ALA A 71 -6.41 -7.30 11.71
CA ALA A 71 -7.72 -6.77 11.35
C ALA A 71 -7.68 -5.89 10.09
N TYR A 72 -6.69 -5.00 9.98
CA TYR A 72 -6.49 -4.13 8.82
C TYR A 72 -6.31 -4.92 7.52
N GLN A 73 -5.49 -5.96 7.54
CA GLN A 73 -5.18 -6.76 6.34
C GLN A 73 -6.43 -7.38 5.69
N THR A 74 -7.42 -7.76 6.51
CA THR A 74 -8.66 -8.40 6.04
C THR A 74 -9.84 -7.45 5.94
N HIS A 75 -9.67 -6.18 6.35
CA HIS A 75 -10.75 -5.21 6.38
C HIS A 75 -11.32 -4.97 4.97
N PRO A 76 -12.66 -4.99 4.76
CA PRO A 76 -13.27 -4.89 3.44
C PRO A 76 -12.83 -3.65 2.65
N LEU A 77 -12.69 -2.51 3.32
CA LEU A 77 -12.22 -1.27 2.69
C LEU A 77 -10.78 -1.36 2.19
N HIS A 78 -9.87 -2.00 2.96
CA HIS A 78 -8.48 -2.23 2.55
C HIS A 78 -8.42 -3.22 1.38
N VAL A 79 -9.17 -4.33 1.49
CA VAL A 79 -9.25 -5.36 0.45
C VAL A 79 -9.80 -4.81 -0.87
N ALA A 80 -10.76 -3.88 -0.83
CA ALA A 80 -11.27 -3.20 -2.01
C ALA A 80 -10.17 -2.42 -2.73
N VAL A 81 -9.38 -1.60 -2.02
CA VAL A 81 -8.25 -0.87 -2.63
C VAL A 81 -7.23 -1.84 -3.23
N ALA A 82 -6.90 -2.91 -2.51
CA ALA A 82 -5.96 -3.91 -2.99
C ALA A 82 -6.44 -4.59 -4.28
N ASN A 83 -7.73 -4.96 -4.35
CA ASN A 83 -8.30 -5.67 -5.50
C ASN A 83 -8.56 -4.77 -6.71
N GLU A 84 -9.00 -3.53 -6.48
CA GLU A 84 -9.42 -2.64 -7.56
C GLU A 84 -8.25 -1.85 -8.16
N VAL A 85 -7.23 -1.53 -7.35
CA VAL A 85 -6.16 -0.60 -7.75
C VAL A 85 -4.82 -1.32 -7.85
N ILE A 86 -4.42 -2.03 -6.81
CA ILE A 86 -3.05 -2.59 -6.72
C ILE A 86 -2.90 -3.87 -7.54
N LYS A 87 -3.74 -4.89 -7.32
CA LYS A 87 -3.61 -6.20 -7.98
C LYS A 87 -3.67 -6.15 -9.52
N PRO A 88 -4.49 -5.29 -10.15
CA PRO A 88 -4.51 -5.17 -11.61
C PRO A 88 -3.24 -4.53 -12.19
N ALA A 89 -2.55 -3.69 -11.41
CA ALA A 89 -1.43 -2.87 -11.88
C ALA A 89 -0.05 -3.40 -11.48
N ALA A 90 0.03 -4.16 -10.38
CA ALA A 90 1.28 -4.46 -9.69
C ALA A 90 1.54 -5.96 -9.49
N CYS A 91 2.81 -6.34 -9.41
CA CYS A 91 3.30 -7.69 -9.18
C CYS A 91 4.43 -7.71 -8.13
N ASP A 92 4.99 -8.89 -7.87
CA ASP A 92 6.14 -9.10 -7.00
C ASP A 92 6.01 -8.50 -5.60
N ARG A 93 4.84 -8.70 -4.97
CA ARG A 93 4.56 -8.22 -3.62
C ARG A 93 5.62 -8.71 -2.64
N VAL A 94 6.29 -7.79 -1.97
CA VAL A 94 7.11 -8.06 -0.78
C VAL A 94 6.61 -7.24 0.40
N CYS A 95 6.71 -7.82 1.58
CA CYS A 95 6.14 -7.27 2.81
C CYS A 95 7.20 -7.35 3.91
N PHE A 96 7.30 -6.30 4.72
CA PHE A 96 8.17 -6.27 5.88
C PHE A 96 7.50 -5.49 7.01
N ASP A 97 7.35 -6.14 8.15
CA ASP A 97 6.65 -5.60 9.31
C ASP A 97 7.59 -5.60 10.51
N TYR A 98 7.51 -4.57 11.35
CA TYR A 98 8.27 -4.50 12.59
C TYR A 98 7.54 -3.66 13.65
N GLU A 99 7.76 -4.00 14.92
CA GLU A 99 7.28 -3.20 16.05
C GLU A 99 8.13 -1.93 16.23
N MET A 100 7.47 -0.81 16.51
CA MET A 100 8.06 0.49 16.81
C MET A 100 8.03 0.77 18.31
#